data_AF-A0A550CR19-F1
#
_entry.id   AF-A0A550CR19-F1
#
_cell.length_a   1.000
_cell.length_b   1.000
_cell.length_c   1.000
_cell.angle_alpha   90.00
_cell.angle_beta   90.00
_cell.angle_gamma   90.00
#
_symmetry.space_group_name_H-M   'P 1'
#
loop_
_entity.id
_entity.type
_entity.pdbx_description
1 polymer ?
#
loop_
_entity_poly.entity_id
_entity_poly.type
_entity_poly.pdbx_seq_one_letter_code
_entity_poly.pdbx_strand_id
1 'polypeptide(L)'
;HILRSTHITRSTPTTRSTRTGGPPKRYTYLASDTPPRSLPTLHSSHTLRSPLNMSFSDTRLKDTSPQELVRDLSLSAIGTAARLRELCVLRVEEASKGTTEEVSKEAREEVSKGTTGEATEGSSDTPTNTPGLEDFLTSLWTEVLAMAQEDEAYHARLLELLAELKAQSNESTPWRVWGSPAALNELSLFGAQVRDLLNAPKVILDGKPARITAADAPLLASDHADASAPRTRAFTAARRRWLLLHRFLARTWAAGLWPCADFALWTMRDALEYPAGHATYSKTPRALCVEAAAEWAVYAGAAMHGCREGGERWKGVDGYDAGRWRLWKETCGAIAMEEGPACGVTAWRRHD
;
A
#
# COMPACT_ATOMS: atom_id res chain seq x y z
N HIS A 1 -49.80 10.10 -44.50
CA HIS A 1 -48.43 9.87 -43.98
C HIS A 1 -47.47 10.80 -44.72
N ILE A 2 -46.54 11.44 -43.98
CA ILE A 2 -45.51 12.42 -44.39
C ILE A 2 -45.82 13.91 -44.09
N LEU A 3 -45.14 14.38 -43.03
CA LEU A 3 -44.40 15.64 -42.79
C LEU A 3 -45.06 17.01 -43.02
N ARG A 4 -45.09 17.82 -41.94
CA ARG A 4 -44.37 19.12 -41.82
C ARG A 4 -44.69 19.83 -40.49
N SER A 5 -43.65 20.26 -39.78
CA SER A 5 -43.54 21.49 -38.98
C SER A 5 -42.32 21.35 -38.06
N THR A 6 -41.52 22.35 -37.67
CA THR A 6 -41.24 23.74 -38.03
C THR A 6 -40.08 24.12 -37.10
N HIS A 7 -39.06 24.80 -37.60
CA HIS A 7 -38.03 25.43 -36.76
C HIS A 7 -38.63 26.54 -35.88
N ILE A 8 -38.19 26.63 -34.61
CA ILE A 8 -38.13 27.89 -33.86
C ILE A 8 -36.78 27.96 -33.13
N THR A 9 -36.02 28.99 -33.47
CA THR A 9 -34.80 29.48 -32.83
C THR A 9 -35.16 30.42 -31.68
N ARG A 10 -34.48 30.32 -30.54
CA ARG A 10 -34.34 31.45 -29.60
C ARG A 10 -33.03 31.34 -28.79
N SER A 11 -32.38 32.49 -28.66
CA SER A 11 -30.98 32.68 -28.29
C SER A 11 -30.80 33.11 -26.82
N THR A 12 -29.74 32.57 -26.18
CA THR A 12 -28.83 33.16 -25.14
C THR A 12 -29.39 33.54 -23.74
N PRO A 13 -28.58 33.56 -22.63
CA PRO A 13 -27.13 33.78 -22.57
C PRO A 13 -26.25 32.94 -21.59
N THR A 14 -24.96 32.93 -21.92
CA THR A 14 -23.71 32.93 -21.14
C THR A 14 -23.74 32.76 -19.61
N THR A 15 -23.01 31.76 -19.08
CA THR A 15 -22.05 31.99 -17.99
C THR A 15 -20.89 30.98 -18.05
N ARG A 16 -19.70 31.49 -18.34
CA ARG A 16 -18.42 30.78 -18.41
C ARG A 16 -17.77 30.87 -17.03
N SER A 17 -17.70 29.76 -16.28
CA SER A 17 -16.95 29.70 -15.02
C SER A 17 -15.62 28.99 -15.26
N THR A 18 -14.58 29.77 -15.50
CA THR A 18 -13.18 29.35 -15.42
C THR A 18 -12.81 29.11 -13.97
N ARG A 19 -12.69 27.85 -13.54
CA ARG A 19 -12.10 27.51 -12.24
C ARG A 19 -10.67 27.06 -12.46
N THR A 20 -9.76 27.93 -12.08
CA THR A 20 -8.31 27.75 -12.02
C THR A 20 -7.96 26.57 -11.10
N GLY A 21 -7.10 25.69 -11.58
CA GLY A 21 -6.52 24.60 -10.79
C GLY A 21 -5.51 25.17 -9.80
N GLY A 22 -5.82 25.04 -8.51
CA GLY A 22 -4.83 25.13 -7.44
C GLY A 22 -4.19 23.76 -7.19
N PRO A 23 -2.94 23.70 -6.69
CA PRO A 23 -2.27 22.44 -6.40
C PRO A 23 -2.96 21.66 -5.28
N PRO A 24 -2.82 20.32 -5.24
CA PRO A 24 -3.45 19.48 -4.23
C PRO A 24 -2.95 19.86 -2.83
N LYS A 25 -3.89 20.04 -1.90
CA LYS A 25 -3.59 20.32 -0.49
C LYS A 25 -2.80 19.16 0.11
N ARG A 26 -1.67 19.48 0.75
CA ARG A 26 -0.88 18.56 1.59
C ARG A 26 -1.75 18.09 2.76
N TYR A 27 -1.89 16.77 2.90
CA TYR A 27 -2.36 16.15 4.15
C TYR A 27 -1.15 16.04 5.08
N THR A 28 -1.02 16.99 6.00
CA THR A 28 -0.15 16.83 7.17
C THR A 28 -0.91 16.01 8.20
N TYR A 29 -0.46 14.78 8.45
CA TYR A 29 -0.93 13.97 9.56
C TYR A 29 -0.51 14.65 10.87
N LEU A 30 -1.47 15.21 11.59
CA LEU A 30 -1.27 15.60 12.98
C LEU A 30 -1.31 14.31 13.81
N ALA A 31 -0.19 13.98 14.44
CA ALA A 31 -0.12 12.92 15.42
C ALA A 31 -1.13 13.23 16.54
N SER A 32 -2.06 12.31 16.79
CA SER A 32 -2.99 12.42 17.91
C SER A 32 -2.28 11.96 19.19
N ASP A 33 -2.09 12.89 20.12
CA ASP A 33 -1.54 12.66 21.47
C ASP A 33 -2.57 11.93 22.36
N THR A 34 -2.95 10.71 21.97
CA THR A 34 -3.74 9.84 22.83
C THR A 34 -2.89 8.64 23.23
N PRO A 35 -2.58 8.44 24.53
CA PRO A 35 -1.76 7.31 24.94
C PRO A 35 -2.50 6.00 24.64
N PRO A 36 -1.81 4.97 24.12
CA PRO A 36 -2.44 3.68 23.89
C PRO A 36 -2.84 3.04 25.22
N ARG A 37 -4.05 2.49 25.27
CA ARG A 37 -4.50 1.62 26.36
C ARG A 37 -3.57 0.40 26.45
N SER A 38 -3.17 0.09 27.67
CA SER A 38 -2.30 -1.02 28.04
C SER A 38 -2.79 -2.35 27.47
N LEU A 39 -1.94 -3.03 26.71
CA LEU A 39 -2.13 -4.40 26.24
C LEU A 39 -1.97 -5.40 27.41
N PRO A 40 -2.64 -6.57 27.35
CA PRO A 40 -2.45 -7.62 28.35
C PRO A 40 -1.04 -8.21 28.27
N THR A 41 -0.41 -8.33 29.44
CA THR A 41 0.96 -8.81 29.63
C THR A 41 1.01 -10.32 29.38
N LEU A 42 1.63 -10.74 28.28
CA LEU A 42 2.05 -12.13 28.08
C LEU A 42 3.35 -12.35 28.87
N HIS A 43 3.25 -13.01 30.02
CA HIS A 43 4.42 -13.53 30.73
C HIS A 43 5.00 -14.72 29.96
N SER A 44 6.08 -14.47 29.21
CA SER A 44 6.95 -15.51 28.68
C SER A 44 8.30 -15.41 29.39
N SER A 45 8.54 -16.32 30.32
CA SER A 45 9.82 -16.46 31.01
C SER A 45 10.81 -17.21 30.12
N HIS A 46 11.50 -16.49 29.23
CA HIS A 46 12.70 -16.99 28.59
C HIS A 46 13.92 -16.21 29.07
N THR A 47 14.79 -16.92 29.79
CA THR A 47 16.15 -16.54 30.17
C THR A 47 16.90 -15.91 28.99
N LEU A 48 17.29 -14.64 29.16
CA LEU A 48 18.18 -13.90 28.28
C LEU A 48 19.52 -14.63 28.15
N ARG A 49 19.74 -15.28 27.00
CA ARG A 49 21.09 -15.61 26.52
C ARG A 49 21.63 -14.38 25.78
N SER A 50 22.84 -13.97 26.12
CA SER A 50 23.56 -12.86 25.50
C SER A 50 23.50 -12.91 23.96
N PRO A 51 23.40 -11.76 23.27
CA PRO A 51 23.41 -11.73 21.83
C PRO A 51 24.77 -12.25 21.33
N LEU A 52 24.74 -13.36 20.60
CA LEU A 52 25.87 -13.81 19.81
C LEU A 52 26.18 -12.71 18.79
N ASN A 53 27.38 -12.13 18.92
CA ASN A 53 28.00 -11.25 17.95
C ASN A 53 28.22 -12.03 16.64
N MET A 54 27.18 -12.15 15.81
CA MET A 54 27.34 -12.60 14.43
C MET A 54 27.74 -11.40 13.58
N SER A 55 29.03 -11.07 13.63
CA SER A 55 29.69 -10.20 12.67
C SER A 55 29.65 -10.87 11.29
N PHE A 56 28.62 -10.60 10.50
CA PHE A 56 28.71 -10.82 9.07
C PHE A 56 29.75 -9.85 8.52
N SER A 57 30.72 -10.34 7.77
CA SER A 57 31.68 -9.50 7.08
C SER A 57 30.94 -8.56 6.13
N ASP A 58 31.22 -7.24 6.21
CA ASP A 58 30.67 -6.15 5.40
C ASP A 58 30.52 -6.46 3.90
N THR A 59 31.34 -7.35 3.36
CA THR A 59 31.30 -7.80 1.98
C THR A 59 30.00 -8.50 1.60
N ARG A 60 29.44 -9.36 2.47
CA ARG A 60 28.23 -10.12 2.11
C ARG A 60 27.00 -9.23 2.02
N LEU A 61 26.89 -8.23 2.89
CA LEU A 61 25.74 -7.32 2.92
C LEU A 61 25.67 -6.43 1.66
N LYS A 62 26.84 -6.02 1.14
CA LYS A 62 26.95 -5.18 -0.08
C LYS A 62 26.46 -5.89 -1.34
N ASP A 63 26.75 -7.19 -1.45
CA ASP A 63 26.36 -7.98 -2.62
C ASP A 63 24.92 -8.50 -2.53
N THR A 64 24.29 -8.42 -1.35
CA THR A 64 22.94 -8.95 -1.16
C THR A 64 21.90 -8.03 -1.82
N SER A 65 21.06 -8.59 -2.69
CA SER A 65 19.93 -7.88 -3.26
C SER A 65 18.85 -7.62 -2.19
N PRO A 66 18.01 -6.56 -2.31
CA PRO A 66 16.88 -6.36 -1.40
C PRO A 66 15.96 -7.58 -1.29
N GLN A 67 15.79 -8.33 -2.38
CA GLN A 67 15.00 -9.55 -2.44
C GLN A 67 15.59 -10.68 -1.60
N GLU A 68 16.88 -11.01 -1.80
CA GLU A 68 17.57 -12.03 -1.00
C GLU A 68 17.58 -11.63 0.47
N LEU A 69 17.78 -10.35 0.75
CA LEU A 69 17.73 -9.85 2.11
C LEU A 69 16.34 -10.03 2.72
N VAL A 70 15.26 -9.56 2.09
CA VAL A 70 13.91 -9.68 2.67
C VAL A 70 13.53 -11.17 2.86
N ARG A 71 13.92 -12.05 1.93
CA ARG A 71 13.76 -13.50 2.10
C ARG A 71 14.58 -14.03 3.27
N ASP A 72 15.87 -13.73 3.35
CA ASP A 72 16.73 -14.15 4.45
C ASP A 72 16.23 -13.62 5.80
N LEU A 73 15.72 -12.39 5.82
CA LEU A 73 15.15 -11.72 6.98
C LEU A 73 13.81 -12.31 7.42
N SER A 74 12.99 -12.76 6.47
CA SER A 74 11.74 -13.49 6.74
C SER A 74 12.00 -14.88 7.34
N LEU A 75 13.21 -15.42 7.14
CA LEU A 75 13.65 -16.70 7.69
C LEU A 75 14.51 -16.52 8.95
N SER A 76 14.97 -15.30 9.25
CA SER A 76 15.84 -15.00 10.38
C SER A 76 15.08 -14.55 11.62
N ALA A 77 15.47 -15.07 12.79
CA ALA A 77 14.75 -14.88 14.05
C ALA A 77 15.13 -13.62 14.85
N ILE A 78 16.27 -12.96 14.58
CA ILE A 78 16.79 -11.89 15.46
C ILE A 78 17.54 -10.80 14.66
N GLY A 79 17.27 -9.53 14.99
CA GLY A 79 18.07 -8.37 14.56
C GLY A 79 17.79 -7.90 13.12
N THR A 80 16.66 -8.31 12.57
CA THR A 80 16.28 -8.06 11.18
C THR A 80 16.17 -6.57 10.87
N ALA A 81 15.52 -5.79 11.73
CA ALA A 81 15.36 -4.35 11.50
C ALA A 81 16.69 -3.59 11.57
N ALA A 82 17.63 -3.99 12.44
CA ALA A 82 18.94 -3.36 12.54
C ALA A 82 19.77 -3.58 11.25
N ARG A 83 19.76 -4.82 10.73
CA ARG A 83 20.41 -5.15 9.46
C ARG A 83 19.82 -4.38 8.27
N LEU A 84 18.50 -4.20 8.24
CA LEU A 84 17.85 -3.37 7.22
C LEU A 84 18.31 -1.92 7.26
N ARG A 85 18.45 -1.36 8.47
CA ARG A 85 18.95 0.01 8.65
C ARG A 85 20.40 0.12 8.18
N GLU A 86 21.26 -0.82 8.56
CA GLU A 86 22.66 -0.86 8.10
C GLU A 86 22.75 -0.94 6.57
N LEU A 87 21.99 -1.84 5.94
CA LEU A 87 21.98 -1.94 4.48
C LEU A 87 21.46 -0.66 3.82
N CYS A 88 20.42 -0.05 4.38
CA CYS A 88 19.88 1.21 3.86
C CYS A 88 20.94 2.32 3.88
N VAL A 89 21.70 2.44 4.98
CA VAL A 89 22.83 3.39 5.08
C VAL A 89 23.88 3.09 4.01
N LEU A 90 24.31 1.84 3.87
CA LEU A 90 25.31 1.45 2.87
C LEU A 90 24.87 1.80 1.44
N ARG A 91 23.62 1.53 1.07
CA ARG A 91 23.09 1.84 -0.27
C ARG A 91 23.02 3.33 -0.56
N VAL A 92 22.64 4.12 0.45
CA VAL A 92 22.65 5.59 0.34
C VAL A 92 24.07 6.13 0.15
N GLU A 93 25.05 5.59 0.89
CA GLU A 93 26.45 5.99 0.75
C GLU A 93 27.04 5.59 -0.62
N GLU A 94 26.73 4.39 -1.12
CA GLU A 94 27.14 3.93 -2.45
C GLU A 94 26.60 4.84 -3.55
N ALA A 95 25.30 5.15 -3.51
CA ALA A 95 24.67 6.04 -4.47
C ALA A 95 25.28 7.46 -4.43
N SER A 96 25.54 7.98 -3.23
CA SER A 96 26.13 9.32 -3.05
C SER A 96 27.54 9.43 -3.63
N LYS A 97 28.35 8.35 -3.53
CA LYS A 97 29.68 8.28 -4.16
C LYS A 97 29.59 8.30 -5.67
N GLY A 98 28.67 7.51 -6.25
CA GLY A 98 28.44 7.48 -7.70
C GLY A 98 28.07 8.86 -8.27
N THR A 99 27.16 9.58 -7.60
CA THR A 99 26.77 10.94 -8.03
C THR A 99 27.96 11.91 -8.01
N THR A 100 28.83 11.83 -7.00
CA THR A 100 29.99 12.72 -6.88
C THR A 100 31.01 12.47 -7.99
N GLU A 101 31.23 11.21 -8.36
CA GLU A 101 32.14 10.82 -9.44
C GLU A 101 31.62 11.23 -10.82
N GLU A 102 30.32 11.08 -11.08
CA GLU A 102 29.68 11.51 -12.34
C GLU A 102 29.75 13.03 -12.52
N VAL A 103 29.39 13.81 -11.50
CA VAL A 103 29.49 15.28 -11.54
C VAL A 103 30.94 15.73 -11.76
N SER A 104 31.91 15.06 -11.12
CA SER A 104 33.33 15.35 -11.30
C SER A 104 33.82 15.05 -12.72
N LYS A 105 33.23 14.05 -13.39
CA LYS A 105 33.54 13.70 -14.78
C LYS A 105 32.94 14.70 -15.76
N GLU A 106 31.68 15.08 -15.57
CA GLU A 106 31.01 16.10 -16.39
C GLU A 106 31.72 17.46 -16.30
N ALA A 107 32.11 17.89 -15.08
CA ALA A 107 32.86 19.13 -14.89
C ALA A 107 34.23 19.11 -15.61
N ARG A 108 34.91 17.96 -15.64
CA ARG A 108 36.18 17.82 -16.39
C ARG A 108 35.96 17.86 -17.90
N GLU A 109 34.86 17.31 -18.40
CA GLU A 109 34.51 17.37 -19.83
C GLU A 109 34.07 18.77 -20.27
N GLU A 110 33.38 19.54 -19.43
CA GLU A 110 33.01 20.94 -19.73
C GLU A 110 34.22 21.89 -19.70
N VAL A 111 35.13 21.73 -18.73
CA VAL A 111 36.39 22.51 -18.69
C VAL A 111 37.24 22.22 -19.92
N SER A 112 37.17 21.00 -20.48
CA SER A 112 37.84 20.65 -21.73
C SER A 112 37.20 21.27 -22.99
N LYS A 113 35.98 21.83 -22.91
CA LYS A 113 35.25 22.42 -24.06
C LYS A 113 35.27 23.95 -24.13
N GLY A 114 35.98 24.65 -23.24
CA GLY A 114 36.35 26.06 -23.43
C GLY A 114 35.20 27.04 -23.68
N THR A 115 34.04 26.85 -23.03
CA THR A 115 32.90 27.78 -23.17
C THR A 115 32.83 28.71 -21.96
N THR A 116 33.16 29.97 -22.18
CA THR A 116 33.01 31.09 -21.23
C THR A 116 31.52 31.43 -21.14
N GLY A 117 30.81 30.90 -20.14
CA GLY A 117 29.40 31.18 -19.89
C GLY A 117 29.16 31.61 -18.45
N GLU A 118 28.52 32.76 -18.27
CA GLU A 118 28.23 33.44 -17.01
C GLU A 118 27.54 32.54 -15.98
N ALA A 119 28.10 32.52 -14.77
CA ALA A 119 27.55 31.85 -13.60
C ALA A 119 26.25 32.54 -13.16
N THR A 120 25.11 31.89 -13.45
CA THR A 120 23.85 32.22 -12.79
C THR A 120 23.77 31.38 -11.51
N GLU A 121 24.15 31.96 -10.38
CA GLU A 121 23.92 31.41 -9.03
C GLU A 121 22.40 31.41 -8.74
N GLY A 122 21.70 30.42 -9.28
CA GLY A 122 20.35 30.06 -8.86
C GLY A 122 20.43 29.09 -7.68
N SER A 123 20.58 29.61 -6.46
CA SER A 123 20.39 28.83 -5.23
C SER A 123 18.93 28.37 -5.16
N SER A 124 18.62 27.20 -5.73
CA SER A 124 17.34 26.55 -5.44
C SER A 124 17.47 25.89 -4.06
N ASP A 125 17.05 26.61 -3.02
CA ASP A 125 16.95 26.14 -1.63
C ASP A 125 15.96 24.97 -1.43
N THR A 126 15.57 24.27 -2.50
CA THR A 126 14.81 23.04 -2.37
C THR A 126 15.73 21.96 -1.85
N PRO A 127 15.48 21.41 -0.64
CA PRO A 127 16.33 20.37 -0.09
C PRO A 127 16.32 19.16 -1.01
N THR A 128 17.49 18.80 -1.52
CA THR A 128 17.69 17.69 -2.45
C THR A 128 17.32 16.36 -1.81
N ASN A 129 16.72 15.46 -2.60
CA ASN A 129 16.46 14.09 -2.18
C ASN A 129 17.78 13.36 -1.85
N THR A 130 17.72 12.41 -0.93
CA THR A 130 18.86 11.54 -0.63
C THR A 130 19.09 10.59 -1.81
N PRO A 131 20.28 10.60 -2.45
CA PRO A 131 20.57 9.74 -3.59
C PRO A 131 20.35 8.26 -3.28
N GLY A 132 19.70 7.53 -4.19
CA GLY A 132 19.46 6.08 -4.10
C GLY A 132 18.44 5.62 -3.04
N LEU A 133 18.01 6.50 -2.12
CA LEU A 133 17.10 6.13 -1.04
C LEU A 133 15.71 5.72 -1.55
N GLU A 134 15.16 6.46 -2.51
CA GLU A 134 13.85 6.17 -3.10
C GLU A 134 13.80 4.79 -3.77
N ASP A 135 14.83 4.47 -4.56
CA ASP A 135 14.93 3.18 -5.25
C ASP A 135 15.08 2.02 -4.26
N PHE A 136 15.90 2.22 -3.22
CA PHE A 136 16.05 1.23 -2.16
C PHE A 136 14.74 0.96 -1.42
N LEU A 137 14.06 2.00 -0.94
CA LEU A 137 12.80 1.87 -0.21
C LEU A 137 11.70 1.29 -1.09
N THR A 138 11.62 1.71 -2.36
CA THR A 138 10.69 1.14 -3.33
C THR A 138 10.91 -0.36 -3.52
N SER A 139 12.17 -0.78 -3.68
CA SER A 139 12.54 -2.20 -3.82
C SER A 139 12.22 -2.99 -2.55
N LEU A 140 12.59 -2.45 -1.38
CA LEU A 140 12.33 -3.07 -0.08
C LEU A 140 10.83 -3.35 0.12
N TRP A 141 9.98 -2.34 -0.06
CA TRP A 141 8.54 -2.49 0.15
C TRP A 141 7.87 -3.35 -0.91
N THR A 142 8.37 -3.32 -2.15
CA THR A 142 7.91 -4.23 -3.21
C THR A 142 8.11 -5.69 -2.79
N GLU A 143 9.28 -6.04 -2.27
CA GLU A 143 9.57 -7.41 -1.84
C GLU A 143 8.78 -7.82 -0.59
N VAL A 144 8.67 -6.93 0.42
CA VAL A 144 7.84 -7.18 1.62
C VAL A 144 6.39 -7.47 1.23
N LEU A 145 5.82 -6.66 0.34
CA LEU A 145 4.45 -6.83 -0.12
C LEU A 145 4.30 -8.06 -1.02
N ALA A 146 5.28 -8.37 -1.88
CA ALA A 146 5.29 -9.58 -2.69
C ALA A 146 5.27 -10.85 -1.80
N MET A 147 6.06 -10.88 -0.74
CA MET A 147 6.05 -11.98 0.24
C MET A 147 4.70 -12.10 0.95
N ALA A 148 4.11 -10.97 1.36
CA ALA A 148 2.78 -10.96 1.97
C ALA A 148 1.69 -11.50 1.02
N GLN A 149 1.88 -11.34 -0.30
CA GLN A 149 0.98 -11.88 -1.33
C GLN A 149 1.23 -13.35 -1.65
N GLU A 150 2.43 -13.87 -1.40
CA GLU A 150 2.83 -15.24 -1.73
C GLU A 150 2.19 -16.27 -0.79
N ASP A 151 2.37 -16.07 0.52
CA ASP A 151 1.87 -16.98 1.54
C ASP A 151 1.50 -16.25 2.83
N GLU A 152 0.40 -16.67 3.45
CA GLU A 152 -0.03 -16.17 4.75
C GLU A 152 0.97 -16.52 5.87
N ALA A 153 1.73 -17.61 5.72
CA ALA A 153 2.75 -18.02 6.69
C ALA A 153 3.79 -16.93 6.96
N TYR A 154 4.05 -16.05 5.99
CA TYR A 154 5.00 -14.93 6.15
C TYR A 154 4.43 -13.77 6.97
N HIS A 155 3.10 -13.64 7.09
CA HIS A 155 2.47 -12.45 7.68
C HIS A 155 2.93 -12.19 9.11
N ALA A 156 3.04 -13.22 9.94
CA ALA A 156 3.49 -13.06 11.33
C ALA A 156 4.88 -12.45 11.40
N ARG A 157 5.84 -12.98 10.62
CA ARG A 157 7.21 -12.47 10.61
C ARG A 157 7.30 -11.07 10.00
N LEU A 158 6.54 -10.79 8.94
CA LEU A 158 6.50 -9.45 8.34
C LEU A 158 5.94 -8.41 9.33
N LEU A 159 4.91 -8.76 10.12
CA LEU A 159 4.39 -7.88 11.17
C LEU A 159 5.43 -7.64 12.28
N GLU A 160 6.16 -8.67 12.69
CA GLU A 160 7.28 -8.52 13.64
C GLU A 160 8.36 -7.60 13.09
N LEU A 161 8.75 -7.77 11.81
CA LEU A 161 9.69 -6.88 11.14
C LEU A 161 9.21 -5.42 11.19
N LEU A 162 7.95 -5.16 10.84
CA LEU A 162 7.39 -3.81 10.89
C LEU A 162 7.38 -3.26 12.33
N ALA A 163 7.06 -4.09 13.31
CA ALA A 163 7.12 -3.71 14.73
C ALA A 163 8.55 -3.40 15.20
N GLU A 164 9.53 -4.23 14.82
CA GLU A 164 10.95 -4.00 15.09
C GLU A 164 11.42 -2.67 14.47
N LEU A 165 11.04 -2.39 13.22
CA LEU A 165 11.36 -1.12 12.55
C LEU A 165 10.76 0.06 13.31
N LYS A 166 9.48 -0.01 13.70
CA LYS A 166 8.82 1.07 14.46
C LYS A 166 9.41 1.31 15.84
N ALA A 167 9.95 0.27 16.47
CA ALA A 167 10.57 0.38 17.78
C ALA A 167 11.96 1.03 17.74
N GLN A 168 12.57 1.18 16.55
CA GLN A 168 13.84 1.90 16.42
C GLN A 168 13.69 3.38 16.76
N SER A 169 14.73 3.93 17.38
CA SER A 169 14.79 5.35 17.72
C SER A 169 14.60 6.23 16.48
N ASN A 170 13.87 7.33 16.67
CA ASN A 170 13.81 8.47 15.74
C ASN A 170 15.14 9.24 15.74
N GLU A 171 16.28 8.56 15.68
CA GLU A 171 17.52 9.27 15.35
C GLU A 171 17.30 9.95 14.02
N SER A 172 17.41 11.29 14.00
CA SER A 172 17.11 12.08 12.82
C SER A 172 18.13 11.73 11.75
N THR A 173 17.76 10.83 10.84
CA THR A 173 18.49 10.66 9.61
C THR A 173 18.27 11.92 8.76
N PRO A 174 19.29 12.44 8.06
CA PRO A 174 19.12 13.56 7.14
C PRO A 174 18.40 13.12 5.84
N TRP A 175 17.69 12.00 5.88
CA TRP A 175 17.13 11.33 4.73
C TRP A 175 15.90 12.05 4.22
N ARG A 176 15.83 12.20 2.90
CA ARG A 176 14.72 12.86 2.21
C ARG A 176 14.31 12.10 0.97
N VAL A 177 12.99 11.99 0.80
CA VAL A 177 12.35 11.48 -0.42
C VAL A 177 11.24 12.44 -0.80
N TRP A 178 11.18 12.81 -2.07
CA TRP A 178 10.23 13.80 -2.61
C TRP A 178 10.19 15.11 -1.80
N GLY A 179 11.36 15.60 -1.39
CA GLY A 179 11.55 16.81 -0.59
C GLY A 179 11.11 16.71 0.88
N SER A 180 10.57 15.57 1.31
CA SER A 180 10.07 15.34 2.67
C SER A 180 11.05 14.50 3.49
N PRO A 181 11.15 14.68 4.82
CA PRO A 181 11.89 13.77 5.68
C PRO A 181 11.44 12.33 5.46
N ALA A 182 12.39 11.40 5.50
CA ALA A 182 12.13 9.98 5.32
C ALA A 182 12.81 9.17 6.41
N ALA A 183 12.09 8.20 6.95
CA ALA A 183 12.60 7.26 7.93
C ALA A 183 11.98 5.87 7.75
N LEU A 184 12.77 4.84 8.08
CA LEU A 184 12.34 3.44 8.01
C LEU A 184 11.24 3.13 9.04
N ASN A 185 11.30 3.70 10.24
CA ASN A 185 10.31 3.48 11.30
C ASN A 185 8.97 4.20 11.05
N GLU A 186 8.99 5.22 10.20
CA GLU A 186 7.79 5.87 9.63
C GLU A 186 7.25 5.12 8.40
N LEU A 187 7.92 4.06 7.96
CA LEU A 187 7.56 3.27 6.77
C LEU A 187 7.44 4.16 5.52
N SER A 188 8.39 5.09 5.35
CA SER A 188 8.42 6.02 4.22
C SER A 188 8.33 5.27 2.89
N LEU A 189 7.44 5.71 1.99
CA LEU A 189 7.07 5.06 0.72
C LEU A 189 6.27 3.74 0.79
N PHE A 190 6.07 3.14 1.97
CA PHE A 190 5.27 1.91 2.09
C PHE A 190 3.85 2.11 1.55
N GLY A 191 3.20 3.21 1.94
CA GLY A 191 1.85 3.55 1.46
C GLY A 191 1.75 3.80 -0.04
N ALA A 192 2.82 4.29 -0.68
CA ALA A 192 2.85 4.46 -2.14
C ALA A 192 2.82 3.08 -2.84
N GLN A 193 3.64 2.14 -2.36
CA GLN A 193 3.68 0.79 -2.90
C GLN A 193 2.36 0.03 -2.66
N VAL A 194 1.77 0.18 -1.46
CA VAL A 194 0.44 -0.37 -1.16
C VAL A 194 -0.63 0.19 -2.11
N ARG A 195 -0.65 1.50 -2.34
CA ARG A 195 -1.60 2.15 -3.25
C ARG A 195 -1.51 1.58 -4.66
N ASP A 196 -0.30 1.37 -5.16
CA ASP A 196 -0.08 0.81 -6.50
C ASP A 196 -0.59 -0.62 -6.62
N LEU A 197 -0.41 -1.43 -5.58
CA LEU A 197 -0.95 -2.79 -5.52
C LEU A 197 -2.47 -2.83 -5.37
N LEU A 198 -3.07 -1.89 -4.64
CA LEU A 198 -4.52 -1.82 -4.43
C LEU A 198 -5.32 -1.19 -5.57
N ASN A 199 -4.67 -0.83 -6.69
CA ASN A 199 -5.38 -0.30 -7.86
C ASN A 199 -6.24 -1.36 -8.59
N ALA A 200 -5.73 -2.59 -8.71
CA ALA A 200 -6.42 -3.75 -9.31
C ALA A 200 -5.60 -5.04 -9.12
N PRO A 201 -6.23 -6.23 -9.11
CA PRO A 201 -5.51 -7.51 -9.08
C PRO A 201 -4.53 -7.63 -10.25
N LYS A 202 -3.26 -7.94 -9.94
CA LYS A 202 -2.23 -8.16 -10.97
C LYS A 202 -2.25 -9.61 -11.46
N VAL A 203 -2.77 -9.81 -12.67
CA VAL A 203 -2.79 -11.10 -13.36
C VAL A 203 -1.53 -11.24 -14.20
N ILE A 204 -0.79 -12.33 -13.99
CA ILE A 204 0.38 -12.69 -14.78
C ILE A 204 0.05 -13.97 -15.55
N LEU A 205 0.02 -13.89 -16.88
CA LEU A 205 -0.23 -14.99 -17.78
C LEU A 205 1.01 -15.15 -18.67
N ASP A 206 1.59 -16.35 -18.68
CA ASP A 206 2.80 -16.68 -19.46
C ASP A 206 3.95 -15.67 -19.24
N GLY A 207 4.15 -15.30 -17.96
CA GLY A 207 5.19 -14.35 -17.54
C GLY A 207 4.91 -12.88 -17.85
N LYS A 208 3.73 -12.54 -18.39
CA LYS A 208 3.38 -11.17 -18.78
C LYS A 208 2.13 -10.67 -18.06
N PRO A 209 2.04 -9.36 -17.76
CA PRO A 209 0.80 -8.77 -17.26
C PRO A 209 -0.35 -9.00 -18.25
N ALA A 210 -1.44 -9.56 -17.76
CA ALA A 210 -2.67 -9.77 -18.54
C ALA A 210 -3.70 -8.70 -18.19
N ARG A 211 -4.36 -8.15 -19.22
CA ARG A 211 -5.50 -7.25 -19.02
C ARG A 211 -6.72 -8.05 -18.56
N ILE A 212 -7.37 -7.56 -17.51
CA ILE A 212 -8.67 -8.06 -17.03
C ILE A 212 -9.76 -7.52 -17.95
N THR A 213 -10.63 -8.41 -18.45
CA THR A 213 -11.82 -8.06 -19.22
C THR A 213 -13.10 -8.45 -18.47
N ALA A 214 -14.26 -7.96 -18.91
CA ALA A 214 -15.55 -8.33 -18.31
C ALA A 214 -15.80 -9.85 -18.36
N ALA A 215 -15.31 -10.54 -19.39
CA ALA A 215 -15.42 -12.00 -19.50
C ALA A 215 -14.59 -12.75 -18.47
N ASP A 216 -13.56 -12.11 -17.90
CA ASP A 216 -12.69 -12.71 -16.87
C ASP A 216 -13.22 -12.48 -15.46
N ALA A 217 -14.26 -11.66 -15.27
CA ALA A 217 -14.79 -11.33 -13.96
C ALA A 217 -15.17 -12.58 -13.13
N PRO A 218 -15.80 -13.62 -13.71
CA PRO A 218 -16.04 -14.87 -12.99
C PRO A 218 -14.74 -15.52 -12.50
N LEU A 219 -13.64 -15.46 -13.26
CA LEU A 219 -12.35 -16.10 -12.91
C LEU A 219 -11.70 -15.50 -11.64
N LEU A 220 -12.04 -14.25 -11.31
CA LEU A 220 -11.61 -13.57 -10.08
C LEU A 220 -12.61 -13.72 -8.93
N ALA A 221 -13.81 -14.26 -9.19
CA ALA A 221 -14.92 -14.31 -8.24
C ALA A 221 -15.27 -15.73 -7.78
N SER A 222 -14.55 -16.76 -8.25
CA SER A 222 -14.86 -18.14 -7.86
C SER A 222 -13.60 -18.99 -7.72
N ASP A 223 -13.68 -19.96 -6.82
CA ASP A 223 -12.74 -21.07 -6.75
C ASP A 223 -13.05 -22.04 -7.91
N HIS A 224 -12.60 -21.68 -9.11
CA HIS A 224 -12.84 -22.48 -10.32
C HIS A 224 -12.15 -23.84 -10.21
N ALA A 225 -12.94 -24.90 -10.36
CA ALA A 225 -12.46 -26.29 -10.26
C ALA A 225 -11.56 -26.71 -11.44
N ASP A 226 -11.66 -26.06 -12.60
CA ASP A 226 -10.82 -26.40 -13.75
C ASP A 226 -9.47 -25.67 -13.72
N ALA A 227 -8.62 -26.10 -12.79
CA ALA A 227 -7.24 -25.64 -12.64
C ALA A 227 -6.32 -26.05 -13.82
N SER A 228 -6.83 -26.75 -14.84
CA SER A 228 -6.01 -27.24 -15.96
C SER A 228 -5.71 -26.15 -16.99
N ALA A 229 -6.58 -25.15 -17.15
CA ALA A 229 -6.35 -24.04 -18.07
C ALA A 229 -5.34 -23.01 -17.49
N PRO A 230 -4.28 -22.63 -18.23
CA PRO A 230 -3.30 -21.63 -17.76
C PRO A 230 -3.92 -20.29 -17.35
N ARG A 231 -4.94 -19.84 -18.10
CA ARG A 231 -5.67 -18.61 -17.79
C ARG A 231 -6.39 -18.72 -16.43
N THR A 232 -7.14 -19.78 -16.19
CA THR A 232 -7.83 -20.00 -14.91
C THR A 232 -6.84 -19.97 -13.75
N ARG A 233 -5.71 -20.69 -13.85
CA ARG A 233 -4.67 -20.67 -12.81
C ARG A 233 -4.11 -19.26 -12.55
N ALA A 234 -3.82 -18.51 -13.61
CA ALA A 234 -3.28 -17.16 -13.49
C ALA A 234 -4.24 -16.22 -12.74
N PHE A 235 -5.54 -16.31 -13.04
CA PHE A 235 -6.57 -15.49 -12.40
C PHE A 235 -6.85 -15.93 -10.96
N THR A 236 -6.94 -17.24 -10.69
CA THR A 236 -7.07 -17.75 -9.32
C THR A 236 -5.87 -17.34 -8.45
N ALA A 237 -4.65 -17.42 -8.99
CA ALA A 237 -3.46 -16.96 -8.29
C ALA A 237 -3.48 -15.45 -8.02
N ALA A 238 -3.95 -14.64 -8.98
CA ALA A 238 -4.11 -13.20 -8.80
C ALA A 238 -5.13 -12.85 -7.72
N ARG A 239 -6.28 -13.54 -7.69
CA ARG A 239 -7.28 -13.44 -6.62
C ARG A 239 -6.67 -13.76 -5.26
N ARG A 240 -5.96 -14.89 -5.14
CA ARG A 240 -5.32 -15.28 -3.87
C ARG A 240 -4.33 -14.22 -3.38
N ARG A 241 -3.43 -13.73 -4.25
CA ARG A 241 -2.48 -12.65 -3.92
C ARG A 241 -3.20 -11.37 -3.48
N TRP A 242 -4.31 -11.04 -4.11
CA TRP A 242 -5.12 -9.87 -3.76
C TRP A 242 -5.70 -9.99 -2.35
N LEU A 243 -6.32 -11.12 -2.02
CA LEU A 243 -6.90 -11.35 -0.69
C LEU A 243 -5.84 -11.41 0.41
N LEU A 244 -4.70 -12.06 0.14
CA LEU A 244 -3.57 -12.10 1.08
C LEU A 244 -2.99 -10.72 1.36
N LEU A 245 -2.93 -9.84 0.35
CA LEU A 245 -2.54 -8.44 0.57
C LEU A 245 -3.52 -7.73 1.52
N HIS A 246 -4.83 -7.80 1.24
CA HIS A 246 -5.85 -7.18 2.08
C HIS A 246 -5.79 -7.68 3.53
N ARG A 247 -5.64 -9.00 3.71
CA ARG A 247 -5.44 -9.62 5.02
C ARG A 247 -4.22 -9.06 5.75
N PHE A 248 -3.07 -9.00 5.07
CA PHE A 248 -1.84 -8.48 5.65
C PHE A 248 -1.99 -7.01 6.09
N LEU A 249 -2.58 -6.18 5.23
CA LEU A 249 -2.79 -4.75 5.53
C LEU A 249 -3.76 -4.55 6.69
N ALA A 250 -4.84 -5.33 6.74
CA ALA A 250 -5.79 -5.32 7.85
C ALA A 250 -5.10 -5.66 9.18
N ARG A 251 -4.29 -6.73 9.20
CA ARG A 251 -3.50 -7.10 10.38
C ARG A 251 -2.48 -6.04 10.76
N THR A 252 -1.84 -5.40 9.78
CA THR A 252 -0.86 -4.32 10.01
C THR A 252 -1.52 -3.13 10.70
N TRP A 253 -2.72 -2.75 10.28
CA TRP A 253 -3.48 -1.68 10.92
C TRP A 253 -3.96 -2.07 12.32
N ALA A 254 -4.53 -3.26 12.46
CA ALA A 254 -5.03 -3.76 13.74
C ALA A 254 -3.93 -3.85 14.80
N ALA A 255 -2.68 -4.12 14.38
CA ALA A 255 -1.51 -4.11 15.25
C ALA A 255 -0.97 -2.69 15.55
N GLY A 256 -1.58 -1.62 15.03
CA GLY A 256 -1.14 -0.24 15.22
C GLY A 256 0.17 0.09 14.51
N LEU A 257 0.59 -0.72 13.54
CA LEU A 257 1.90 -0.57 12.89
C LEU A 257 1.85 0.47 11.76
N TRP A 258 0.73 0.55 11.05
CA TRP A 258 0.58 1.50 9.96
C TRP A 258 -0.84 2.08 9.94
N PRO A 259 -1.02 3.42 10.00
CA PRO A 259 -2.33 4.04 10.01
C PRO A 259 -2.91 4.06 8.58
N CYS A 260 -3.66 3.02 8.23
CA CYS A 260 -4.24 2.86 6.88
C CYS A 260 -5.77 2.77 6.87
N ALA A 261 -6.41 3.49 7.79
CA ALA A 261 -7.87 3.58 7.89
C ALA A 261 -8.54 3.95 6.56
N ASP A 262 -7.93 4.84 5.77
CA ASP A 262 -8.43 5.22 4.44
C ASP A 262 -8.53 4.04 3.47
N PHE A 263 -7.56 3.13 3.48
CA PHE A 263 -7.57 1.97 2.59
C PHE A 263 -8.66 0.97 2.98
N ALA A 264 -8.84 0.74 4.28
CA ALA A 264 -9.95 -0.06 4.78
C ALA A 264 -11.29 0.59 4.39
N LEU A 265 -11.42 1.90 4.60
CA LEU A 265 -12.61 2.65 4.23
C LEU A 265 -12.92 2.52 2.73
N TRP A 266 -11.95 2.78 1.86
CA TRP A 266 -12.14 2.64 0.41
C TRP A 266 -12.56 1.23 0.03
N THR A 267 -11.92 0.21 0.61
CA THR A 267 -12.27 -1.20 0.34
C THR A 267 -13.72 -1.51 0.74
N MET A 268 -14.16 -1.08 1.92
CA MET A 268 -15.53 -1.30 2.39
C MET A 268 -16.56 -0.59 1.51
N ARG A 269 -16.27 0.65 1.09
CA ARG A 269 -17.16 1.42 0.22
C ARG A 269 -17.32 0.77 -1.14
N ASP A 270 -16.22 0.37 -1.75
CA ASP A 270 -16.20 -0.28 -3.05
C ASP A 270 -17.06 -1.56 -3.04
N ALA A 271 -17.03 -2.32 -1.94
CA ALA A 271 -17.79 -3.55 -1.79
C ALA A 271 -19.27 -3.34 -1.44
N LEU A 272 -19.57 -2.43 -0.50
CA LEU A 272 -20.84 -2.41 0.22
C LEU A 272 -21.70 -1.17 -0.01
N GLU A 273 -21.15 -0.11 -0.61
CA GLU A 273 -21.90 1.14 -0.86
C GLU A 273 -22.23 1.36 -2.34
N TYR A 274 -21.44 0.80 -3.25
CA TYR A 274 -21.68 1.00 -4.68
C TYR A 274 -22.70 -0.01 -5.25
N PRO A 275 -23.56 0.45 -6.20
CA PRO A 275 -24.51 -0.43 -6.87
C PRO A 275 -23.78 -1.37 -7.84
N ALA A 276 -24.37 -2.54 -8.13
CA ALA A 276 -23.74 -3.61 -8.94
C ALA A 276 -23.21 -3.19 -10.32
N GLY A 277 -23.72 -2.10 -10.92
CA GLY A 277 -23.25 -1.56 -12.21
C GLY A 277 -22.17 -0.48 -12.12
N HIS A 278 -21.58 -0.23 -10.95
CA HIS A 278 -20.62 0.86 -10.75
C HIS A 278 -19.32 0.64 -11.54
N ALA A 279 -18.74 1.73 -12.07
CA ALA A 279 -17.57 1.69 -12.94
C ALA A 279 -16.31 1.08 -12.27
N THR A 280 -16.20 1.16 -10.94
CA THR A 280 -15.13 0.50 -10.17
C THR A 280 -15.02 -0.99 -10.49
N TYR A 281 -16.15 -1.66 -10.76
CA TYR A 281 -16.18 -3.10 -11.00
C TYR A 281 -15.64 -3.54 -12.37
N SER A 282 -15.28 -2.58 -13.24
CA SER A 282 -14.59 -2.87 -14.50
C SER A 282 -13.17 -3.42 -14.30
N LYS A 283 -12.54 -3.12 -13.17
CA LYS A 283 -11.16 -3.55 -12.83
C LYS A 283 -11.14 -4.69 -11.82
N THR A 284 -12.03 -4.62 -10.84
CA THR A 284 -12.12 -5.58 -9.74
C THR A 284 -13.59 -6.00 -9.60
N PRO A 285 -13.97 -7.25 -9.95
CA PRO A 285 -15.35 -7.68 -9.86
C PRO A 285 -15.93 -7.49 -8.47
N ARG A 286 -17.23 -7.18 -8.38
CA ARG A 286 -17.91 -6.89 -7.11
C ARG A 286 -17.70 -7.99 -6.06
N ALA A 287 -17.81 -9.26 -6.43
CA ALA A 287 -17.58 -10.38 -5.54
C ALA A 287 -16.17 -10.34 -4.90
N LEU A 288 -15.13 -10.05 -5.68
CA LEU A 288 -13.77 -9.92 -5.15
C LEU A 288 -13.62 -8.69 -4.24
N CYS A 289 -14.32 -7.59 -4.51
CA CYS A 289 -14.38 -6.46 -3.56
C CYS A 289 -15.01 -6.88 -2.23
N VAL A 290 -16.10 -7.67 -2.25
CA VAL A 290 -16.77 -8.19 -1.04
C VAL A 290 -15.84 -9.09 -0.24
N GLU A 291 -15.13 -10.00 -0.90
CA GLU A 291 -14.13 -10.86 -0.26
C GLU A 291 -13.00 -10.04 0.39
N ALA A 292 -12.48 -9.04 -0.32
CA ALA A 292 -11.46 -8.13 0.22
C ALA A 292 -11.98 -7.32 1.42
N ALA A 293 -13.23 -6.86 1.38
CA ALA A 293 -13.88 -6.20 2.52
C ALA A 293 -14.07 -7.15 3.72
N ALA A 294 -14.33 -8.44 3.46
CA ALA A 294 -14.42 -9.44 4.51
C ALA A 294 -13.07 -9.64 5.23
N GLU A 295 -11.95 -9.64 4.51
CA GLU A 295 -10.61 -9.68 5.13
C GLU A 295 -10.41 -8.50 6.11
N TRP A 296 -10.74 -7.28 5.70
CA TRP A 296 -10.63 -6.12 6.59
C TRP A 296 -11.50 -6.24 7.84
N ALA A 297 -12.72 -6.71 7.70
CA ALA A 297 -13.60 -6.84 8.85
C ALA A 297 -13.19 -7.94 9.82
N VAL A 298 -12.73 -9.09 9.31
CA VAL A 298 -12.25 -10.19 10.14
C VAL A 298 -11.03 -9.75 10.95
N TYR A 299 -10.06 -9.10 10.32
CA TYR A 299 -8.77 -8.82 10.96
C TYR A 299 -8.65 -7.43 11.58
N ALA A 300 -9.39 -6.44 11.09
CA ALA A 300 -9.34 -5.05 11.55
C ALA A 300 -10.71 -4.49 11.99
N GLY A 301 -11.77 -5.30 12.03
CA GLY A 301 -13.12 -4.83 12.35
C GLY A 301 -13.23 -4.09 13.68
N ALA A 302 -12.47 -4.51 14.70
CA ALA A 302 -12.42 -3.79 15.98
C ALA A 302 -11.76 -2.41 15.86
N ALA A 303 -10.64 -2.31 15.13
CA ALA A 303 -9.95 -1.04 14.87
C ALA A 303 -10.82 -0.10 14.03
N MET A 304 -11.51 -0.65 13.02
CA MET A 304 -12.49 0.05 12.21
C MET A 304 -13.62 0.62 13.07
N HIS A 305 -14.30 -0.21 13.85
CA HIS A 305 -15.42 0.23 14.70
C HIS A 305 -15.00 1.29 15.75
N GLY A 306 -13.75 1.23 16.22
CA GLY A 306 -13.15 2.23 17.11
C GLY A 306 -12.75 3.54 16.43
N CYS A 307 -12.53 3.53 15.11
CA CYS A 307 -12.06 4.69 14.37
C CYS A 307 -13.22 5.69 14.13
N ARG A 308 -12.94 6.97 14.38
CA ARG A 308 -13.89 8.08 14.25
C ARG A 308 -13.57 9.02 13.07
N GLU A 309 -12.62 8.64 12.23
CA GLU A 309 -12.18 9.45 11.08
C GLU A 309 -12.97 9.07 9.82
N GLY A 310 -13.50 10.06 9.10
CA GLY A 310 -14.27 9.88 7.86
C GLY A 310 -14.02 10.97 6.84
N GLY A 311 -14.08 10.58 5.56
CA GLY A 311 -13.81 11.48 4.43
C GLY A 311 -15.02 12.28 3.93
N GLU A 312 -14.73 13.37 3.20
CA GLU A 312 -15.60 14.48 2.74
C GLU A 312 -16.91 14.14 1.97
N ARG A 313 -17.26 12.87 1.73
CA ARG A 313 -18.42 12.48 0.89
C ARG A 313 -19.60 11.84 1.63
N TRP A 314 -19.55 11.70 2.95
CA TRP A 314 -20.68 11.28 3.78
C TRP A 314 -21.43 12.50 4.32
N LYS A 315 -22.77 12.46 4.34
CA LYS A 315 -23.61 13.54 4.90
C LYS A 315 -24.03 13.30 6.36
N GLY A 316 -23.55 12.21 6.98
CA GLY A 316 -23.72 11.93 8.42
C GLY A 316 -22.42 12.16 9.20
N VAL A 317 -22.30 11.61 10.42
CA VAL A 317 -21.08 11.73 11.24
C VAL A 317 -19.93 10.99 10.56
N ASP A 318 -18.77 11.66 10.46
CA ASP A 318 -17.57 11.13 9.83
C ASP A 318 -17.14 9.78 10.44
N GLY A 319 -16.81 8.83 9.56
CA GLY A 319 -16.05 7.62 9.86
C GLY A 319 -16.86 6.35 9.90
N TYR A 320 -16.43 5.43 10.76
CA TYR A 320 -17.11 4.17 11.04
C TYR A 320 -18.25 4.38 12.04
N ASP A 321 -19.16 5.31 11.72
CA ASP A 321 -20.36 5.56 12.51
C ASP A 321 -21.23 4.30 12.65
N ALA A 322 -21.93 4.18 13.78
CA ALA A 322 -22.74 3.00 14.10
C ALA A 322 -23.82 2.72 13.05
N GLY A 323 -24.38 3.75 12.41
CA GLY A 323 -25.33 3.61 11.32
C GLY A 323 -24.69 3.01 10.06
N ARG A 324 -23.49 3.47 9.71
CA ARG A 324 -22.73 2.94 8.58
C ARG A 324 -22.29 1.49 8.82
N TRP A 325 -21.83 1.19 10.02
CA TRP A 325 -21.49 -0.17 10.41
C TRP A 325 -22.69 -1.12 10.32
N ARG A 326 -23.88 -0.67 10.77
CA ARG A 326 -25.12 -1.43 10.64
C ARG A 326 -25.47 -1.70 9.17
N LEU A 327 -25.44 -0.67 8.32
CA LEU A 327 -25.66 -0.79 6.89
C LEU A 327 -24.72 -1.84 6.26
N TRP A 328 -23.43 -1.78 6.56
CA TRP A 328 -22.46 -2.73 6.04
C TRP A 328 -22.75 -4.17 6.50
N LYS A 329 -23.12 -4.38 7.77
CA LYS A 329 -23.53 -5.71 8.25
C LYS A 329 -24.77 -6.23 7.52
N GLU A 330 -25.77 -5.37 7.31
CA GLU A 330 -27.00 -5.72 6.57
C GLU A 330 -26.69 -6.07 5.11
N THR A 331 -25.90 -5.24 4.41
CA THR A 331 -25.49 -5.47 3.02
C THR A 331 -24.68 -6.77 2.87
N CYS A 332 -23.71 -7.02 3.74
CA CYS A 332 -22.98 -8.28 3.76
C CYS A 332 -23.93 -9.48 3.94
N GLY A 333 -24.89 -9.35 4.87
CA GLY A 333 -25.91 -10.37 5.10
C GLY A 333 -26.77 -10.64 3.86
N ALA A 334 -27.20 -9.59 3.15
CA ALA A 334 -27.96 -9.72 1.91
C ALA A 334 -27.14 -10.40 0.80
N ILE A 335 -25.88 -9.97 0.59
CA ILE A 335 -24.98 -10.56 -0.42
C ILE A 335 -24.75 -12.05 -0.13
N ALA A 336 -24.55 -12.43 1.13
CA ALA A 336 -24.38 -13.83 1.52
C ALA A 336 -25.60 -14.71 1.17
N MET A 337 -26.81 -14.13 1.20
CA MET A 337 -28.05 -14.83 0.85
C MET A 337 -28.29 -14.89 -0.67
N GLU A 338 -27.86 -13.88 -1.43
CA GLU A 338 -27.98 -13.81 -2.88
C GLU A 338 -26.95 -14.71 -3.60
N GLU A 339 -25.70 -14.74 -3.13
CA GLU A 339 -24.59 -15.42 -3.81
C GLU A 339 -24.29 -16.83 -3.25
N GLY A 340 -24.94 -17.23 -2.15
CA GLY A 340 -24.79 -18.55 -1.54
C GLY A 340 -23.47 -18.77 -0.78
N PRO A 341 -23.26 -19.97 -0.19
CA PRO A 341 -22.11 -20.26 0.68
C PRO A 341 -20.72 -20.20 0.01
N ALA A 342 -20.66 -20.05 -1.32
CA ALA A 342 -19.41 -19.95 -2.08
C ALA A 342 -18.68 -18.60 -1.94
N CYS A 343 -19.36 -17.55 -1.44
CA CYS A 343 -18.83 -16.16 -1.40
C CYS A 343 -17.90 -15.86 -0.19
N GLY A 344 -17.53 -16.83 0.65
CA GLY A 344 -16.63 -16.59 1.79
C GLY A 344 -17.19 -15.71 2.93
N VAL A 345 -18.43 -15.21 2.81
CA VAL A 345 -19.08 -14.26 3.74
C VAL A 345 -19.47 -14.89 5.09
N THR A 346 -19.32 -16.20 5.29
CA THR A 346 -19.72 -16.91 6.52
C THR A 346 -18.88 -16.55 7.75
N ALA A 347 -17.71 -15.92 7.58
CA ALA A 347 -16.80 -15.56 8.67
C ALA A 347 -17.36 -14.46 9.61
N TRP A 348 -18.34 -13.66 9.18
CA TRP A 348 -18.81 -12.48 9.92
C TRP A 348 -19.71 -12.76 11.14
N ARG A 349 -20.28 -13.97 11.30
CA ARG A 349 -21.22 -14.26 12.41
C ARG A 349 -20.59 -14.44 13.79
N ARG A 350 -19.26 -14.38 13.94
CA ARG A 350 -18.57 -14.73 15.20
C ARG A 350 -18.16 -13.56 16.10
N HIS A 351 -18.38 -12.32 15.70
CA HIS A 351 -17.92 -11.13 16.45
C HIS A 351 -19.08 -10.23 16.91
N ASP A 352 -20.12 -10.83 17.49
CA ASP A 352 -21.11 -10.11 18.30
C ASP A 352 -20.74 -10.15 19.79
#